data_AF-A0A6N9FLC9-F1
#
_entry.id   AF-A0A6N9FLC9-F1
#
_cell.length_a   1.000
_cell.length_b   1.000
_cell.length_c   1.000
_cell.angle_alpha   90.00
_cell.angle_beta   90.00
_cell.angle_gamma   90.00
#
_symmetry.space_group_name_H-M   'P 1'
#
loop_
_entity.id
_entity.type
_entity.pdbx_description
1 polymer ?
#
loop_
_entity_poly.entity_id
_entity_poly.type
_entity_poly.pdbx_seq_one_letter_code
_entity_poly.pdbx_strand_id
1 'polypeptide(L)'
;MIGTVAPITPGTLPAGNPNPLVTLARTAAVAFMTAFALLACTPLRFVDVASENQSSRVEHLVMHFTSVDFAQSMRMLTERGERPVSAHYLVPESGDPTYPHPRLRVYRLVDEEHRAWHAGRSHWNGDDALNASSIGIEIVNRSACSPVPLGTEPDPPEDRCEFHDFDTEQIDLVIELVLDILERHPRIDPADIVGHSDIAPDRRLDPGPTFPWRRLYEHGIGAWYDDDTVDRYRERFEAQPPTLAQLQRALGAYGYDLDETGDHDPRTQAALRAFQMHFRPSDWSGQPDAETAAILFALLEKYRPRALSHLLESPL
;
A
#
# COMPACT_ATOMS: atom_id res chain seq x y z
N MET A 1 101.99 -1.68 -33.35
CA MET A 1 102.26 -0.26 -33.66
C MET A 1 101.48 0.08 -34.92
N ILE A 2 100.67 1.16 -34.85
CA ILE A 2 99.94 1.84 -35.94
C ILE A 2 98.78 1.00 -36.52
N GLY A 3 97.50 1.38 -36.55
CA GLY A 3 96.75 2.56 -36.13
C GLY A 3 95.31 2.37 -36.67
N THR A 4 94.30 2.49 -35.82
CA THR A 4 92.87 2.27 -36.14
C THR A 4 92.16 3.60 -36.38
N VAL A 5 91.45 3.73 -37.51
CA VAL A 5 90.51 4.83 -37.82
C VAL A 5 89.17 4.19 -38.23
N ALA A 6 88.08 4.62 -37.58
CA ALA A 6 86.73 4.10 -37.77
C ALA A 6 86.01 4.75 -38.98
N PRO A 7 85.08 4.04 -39.66
CA PRO A 7 84.39 4.55 -40.83
C PRO A 7 83.10 5.34 -40.48
N ILE A 8 82.82 6.33 -41.33
CA ILE A 8 81.68 7.27 -41.31
C ILE A 8 80.47 6.64 -42.02
N THR A 9 79.28 6.78 -41.44
CA THR A 9 77.99 6.34 -42.02
C THR A 9 77.43 7.37 -43.02
N PRO A 10 76.92 6.96 -44.20
CA PRO A 10 76.19 7.85 -45.11
C PRO A 10 74.70 7.95 -44.77
N GLY A 11 74.19 9.18 -44.88
CA GLY A 11 72.81 9.56 -44.59
C GLY A 11 71.76 9.10 -45.62
N THR A 12 70.52 9.20 -45.15
CA THR A 12 69.24 8.88 -45.76
C THR A 12 68.82 9.88 -46.85
N LEU A 13 68.24 9.35 -47.94
CA LEU A 13 67.34 10.10 -48.85
C LEU A 13 66.05 9.30 -49.02
N PRO A 14 64.87 9.89 -48.80
CA PRO A 14 63.65 9.45 -49.46
C PRO A 14 63.16 10.54 -50.44
N ALA A 15 63.07 10.16 -51.72
CA ALA A 15 62.40 10.93 -52.76
C ALA A 15 60.98 10.38 -52.97
N GLY A 16 60.01 11.29 -53.07
CA GLY A 16 58.65 10.98 -53.52
C GLY A 16 57.59 11.81 -52.80
N ASN A 17 57.43 13.07 -53.22
CA ASN A 17 56.45 14.01 -52.68
C ASN A 17 55.14 13.92 -53.50
N PRO A 18 54.03 13.35 -52.99
CA PRO A 18 52.75 13.47 -53.66
C PRO A 18 52.15 14.86 -53.37
N ASN A 19 51.63 15.49 -54.44
CA ASN A 19 51.03 16.83 -54.48
C ASN A 19 50.08 17.12 -53.31
N PRO A 20 50.26 18.23 -52.54
CA PRO A 20 49.44 18.56 -51.37
C PRO A 20 48.00 19.04 -51.71
N LEU A 21 47.64 19.15 -52.98
CA LEU A 21 46.33 19.66 -53.42
C LEU A 21 45.27 18.58 -53.72
N VAL A 22 45.64 17.30 -53.80
CA VAL A 22 44.69 16.20 -54.11
C VAL A 22 44.29 15.41 -52.85
N THR A 23 45.07 15.49 -51.79
CA THR A 23 44.79 14.80 -50.51
C THR A 23 43.94 15.62 -49.54
N LEU A 24 43.66 16.90 -49.84
CA LEU A 24 42.72 17.73 -49.05
C LEU A 24 41.25 17.51 -49.45
N ALA A 25 40.98 16.98 -50.65
CA ALA A 25 39.62 16.84 -51.17
C ALA A 25 38.93 15.51 -50.80
N ARG A 26 39.67 14.49 -50.33
CA ARG A 26 39.11 13.18 -49.97
C ARG A 26 38.97 12.93 -48.46
N THR A 27 39.79 13.57 -47.62
CA THR A 27 39.60 13.54 -46.16
C THR A 27 38.55 14.53 -45.69
N ALA A 28 38.28 15.60 -46.43
CA ALA A 28 37.16 16.49 -46.16
C ALA A 28 35.79 15.83 -46.44
N ALA A 29 35.70 14.90 -47.39
CA ALA A 29 34.43 14.26 -47.76
C ALA A 29 34.02 13.09 -46.84
N VAL A 30 34.96 12.42 -46.18
CA VAL A 30 34.65 11.36 -45.20
C VAL A 30 34.45 11.92 -43.79
N ALA A 31 35.05 13.07 -43.46
CA ALA A 31 34.76 13.78 -42.21
C ALA A 31 33.43 14.58 -42.25
N PHE A 32 32.91 14.93 -43.44
CA PHE A 32 31.62 15.62 -43.56
C PHE A 32 30.40 14.70 -43.60
N MET A 33 30.55 13.40 -43.86
CA MET A 33 29.44 12.44 -43.86
C MET A 33 29.28 11.60 -42.58
N THR A 34 30.22 11.68 -41.63
CA THR A 34 30.06 11.12 -40.28
C THR A 34 29.61 12.15 -39.24
N ALA A 35 29.50 13.43 -39.60
CA ALA A 35 28.94 14.48 -38.75
C ALA A 35 27.39 14.58 -38.84
N PHE A 36 26.74 13.87 -39.76
CA PHE A 36 25.29 13.92 -39.98
C PHE A 36 24.51 12.69 -39.47
N ALA A 37 25.18 11.75 -38.80
CA ALA A 37 24.52 10.65 -38.08
C ALA A 37 24.21 10.99 -36.60
N LEU A 38 24.36 12.26 -36.22
CA LEU A 38 23.77 12.86 -35.01
C LEU A 38 22.43 13.54 -35.36
N LEU A 39 21.63 12.92 -36.24
CA LEU A 39 20.18 13.12 -36.27
C LEU A 39 19.67 12.54 -34.95
N ALA A 40 19.82 13.29 -33.86
CA ALA A 40 18.75 14.14 -33.38
C ALA A 40 17.57 13.26 -33.00
N CYS A 41 17.72 12.53 -31.89
CA CYS A 41 16.59 12.34 -31.00
C CYS A 41 16.17 13.74 -30.53
N THR A 42 15.45 14.49 -31.36
CA THR A 42 14.68 15.62 -30.84
C THR A 42 13.58 14.97 -30.01
N PRO A 43 13.60 15.08 -28.67
CA PRO A 43 12.45 14.66 -27.90
C PRO A 43 11.25 15.41 -28.45
N LEU A 44 10.12 14.71 -28.58
CA LEU A 44 8.83 15.33 -28.86
C LEU A 44 8.71 16.56 -27.96
N ARG A 45 8.49 17.73 -28.57
CA ARG A 45 8.28 18.96 -27.81
C ARG A 45 6.82 18.98 -27.37
N PHE A 46 6.60 18.73 -26.10
CA PHE A 46 5.28 18.88 -25.50
C PHE A 46 4.99 20.36 -25.28
N VAL A 47 3.70 20.71 -25.37
CA VAL A 47 3.18 21.97 -24.86
C VAL A 47 2.45 21.60 -23.58
N ASP A 48 3.06 21.91 -22.44
CA ASP A 48 2.48 21.60 -21.15
C ASP A 48 1.34 22.58 -20.85
N VAL A 49 0.13 22.04 -20.77
CA VAL A 49 -1.06 22.75 -20.31
C VAL A 49 -1.62 21.99 -19.12
N ALA A 50 -1.51 22.57 -17.93
CA ALA A 50 -2.06 21.95 -16.73
C ALA A 50 -3.59 21.97 -16.79
N SER A 51 -4.23 20.82 -16.57
CA SER A 51 -5.67 20.74 -16.34
C SER A 51 -5.97 20.92 -14.86
N GLU A 52 -6.95 21.75 -14.53
CA GLU A 52 -7.51 21.81 -13.17
C GLU A 52 -8.43 20.62 -12.88
N ASN A 53 -8.90 19.91 -13.92
CA ASN A 53 -9.75 18.72 -13.82
C ASN A 53 -8.90 17.46 -13.60
N GLN A 54 -8.16 17.40 -12.48
CA GLN A 54 -7.37 16.22 -12.11
C GLN A 54 -7.35 15.99 -10.60
N SER A 55 -7.06 14.75 -10.22
CA SER A 55 -6.90 14.33 -8.84
C SER A 55 -5.65 13.45 -8.65
N SER A 56 -5.34 13.13 -7.39
CA SER A 56 -4.32 12.14 -7.05
C SER A 56 -4.84 10.76 -7.43
N ARG A 57 -3.92 9.86 -7.78
CA ARG A 57 -4.22 8.43 -7.97
C ARG A 57 -4.37 7.68 -6.66
N VAL A 58 -3.79 8.21 -5.58
CA VAL A 58 -3.88 7.62 -4.25
C VAL A 58 -5.19 8.09 -3.64
N GLU A 59 -6.04 7.12 -3.35
CA GLU A 59 -7.38 7.29 -2.79
C GLU A 59 -7.56 6.52 -1.47
N HIS A 60 -6.67 5.55 -1.19
CA HIS A 60 -6.74 4.71 0.00
C HIS A 60 -5.43 4.70 0.80
N LEU A 61 -5.54 4.40 2.08
CA LEU A 61 -4.41 4.10 2.95
C LEU A 61 -4.63 2.74 3.62
N VAL A 62 -3.66 1.82 3.48
CA VAL A 62 -3.81 0.44 3.99
C VAL A 62 -2.77 0.17 5.06
N MET A 63 -3.23 -0.18 6.26
CA MET A 63 -2.42 -0.56 7.41
C MET A 63 -2.15 -2.07 7.43
N HIS A 64 -0.91 -2.45 7.73
CA HIS A 64 -0.43 -3.84 7.82
C HIS A 64 0.38 -4.02 9.11
N PHE A 65 0.52 -5.27 9.55
CA PHE A 65 1.65 -5.66 10.40
C PHE A 65 2.55 -6.66 9.68
N THR A 66 3.81 -6.72 10.10
CA THR A 66 4.83 -7.54 9.42
C THR A 66 4.90 -9.00 9.89
N SER A 67 4.36 -9.32 11.08
CA SER A 67 4.49 -10.61 11.79
C SER A 67 5.92 -11.00 12.20
N VAL A 68 6.91 -10.13 11.98
CA VAL A 68 8.33 -10.45 12.16
C VAL A 68 9.07 -9.23 12.69
N ASP A 69 10.30 -9.42 13.20
CA ASP A 69 11.14 -8.31 13.65
C ASP A 69 11.53 -7.33 12.53
N PHE A 70 12.08 -6.18 12.90
CA PHE A 70 12.47 -5.12 12.00
C PHE A 70 13.47 -5.59 10.95
N ALA A 71 14.53 -6.31 11.33
CA ALA A 71 15.54 -6.74 10.38
C ALA A 71 14.97 -7.70 9.33
N GLN A 72 14.07 -8.61 9.72
CA GLN A 72 13.39 -9.50 8.79
C GLN A 72 12.37 -8.74 7.92
N SER A 73 11.61 -7.82 8.51
CA SER A 73 10.67 -6.95 7.79
C SER A 73 11.38 -6.16 6.69
N MET A 74 12.52 -5.54 7.03
CA MET A 74 13.34 -4.78 6.08
C MET A 74 13.81 -5.64 4.91
N ARG A 75 14.30 -6.87 5.16
CA ARG A 75 14.70 -7.79 4.09
C ARG A 75 13.52 -8.19 3.22
N MET A 76 12.41 -8.61 3.82
CA MET A 76 11.22 -9.07 3.10
C MET A 76 10.63 -8.00 2.18
N LEU A 77 10.63 -6.73 2.60
CA LEU A 77 10.01 -5.62 1.87
C LEU A 77 10.94 -4.94 0.84
N THR A 78 12.25 -5.28 0.83
CA THR A 78 13.23 -4.61 -0.05
C THR A 78 14.04 -5.56 -0.93
N GLU A 79 14.20 -6.82 -0.54
CA GLU A 79 14.98 -7.81 -1.27
C GLU A 79 14.10 -8.68 -2.17
N ARG A 80 14.70 -9.27 -3.21
CA ARG A 80 13.99 -10.22 -4.07
C ARG A 80 13.78 -11.54 -3.32
N GLY A 81 12.54 -12.02 -3.30
CA GLY A 81 12.17 -13.33 -2.78
C GLY A 81 11.30 -14.13 -3.75
N GLU A 82 10.94 -15.36 -3.39
CA GLU A 82 10.05 -16.22 -4.18
C GLU A 82 8.65 -15.63 -4.34
N ARG A 83 8.18 -14.90 -3.31
CA ARG A 83 6.92 -14.16 -3.28
C ARG A 83 7.21 -12.71 -2.94
N PRO A 84 7.59 -11.87 -3.93
CA PRO A 84 8.02 -10.51 -3.65
C PRO A 84 6.85 -9.65 -3.17
N VAL A 85 7.09 -8.89 -2.12
CA VAL A 85 6.17 -7.93 -1.52
C VAL A 85 6.93 -6.65 -1.17
N SER A 86 6.22 -5.54 -1.04
CA SER A 86 6.80 -4.26 -0.61
C SER A 86 5.70 -3.35 -0.06
N ALA A 87 6.08 -2.32 0.68
CA ALA A 87 5.21 -1.25 1.14
C ALA A 87 5.84 0.11 0.86
N HIS A 88 5.07 1.19 0.93
CA HIS A 88 5.63 2.54 0.81
C HIS A 88 6.40 2.89 2.07
N TYR A 89 5.84 2.54 3.22
CA TYR A 89 6.39 2.86 4.53
C TYR A 89 6.55 1.63 5.42
N LEU A 90 7.60 1.63 6.23
CA LEU A 90 7.81 0.70 7.33
C LEU A 90 8.03 1.47 8.63
N VAL A 91 7.26 1.14 9.66
CA VAL A 91 7.35 1.75 11.00
C VAL A 91 7.91 0.71 11.99
N PRO A 92 9.09 0.95 12.59
CA PRO A 92 9.70 0.03 13.55
C PRO A 92 8.95 -0.01 14.89
N GLU A 93 9.22 -1.03 15.71
CA GLU A 93 8.74 -1.19 17.08
C GLU A 93 9.84 -0.77 18.07
N SER A 94 9.46 -0.12 19.17
CA SER A 94 10.40 0.20 20.26
C SER A 94 10.87 -1.08 20.96
N GLY A 95 12.15 -1.11 21.33
CA GLY A 95 12.72 -2.28 22.02
C GLY A 95 12.95 -3.51 21.12
N ASP A 96 12.68 -3.44 19.81
CA ASP A 96 13.08 -4.49 18.87
C ASP A 96 14.62 -4.62 18.87
N PRO A 97 15.20 -5.78 19.28
CA PRO A 97 16.65 -5.96 19.36
C PRO A 97 17.37 -5.86 18.00
N THR A 98 16.62 -5.96 16.90
CA THR A 98 17.13 -5.89 15.53
C THR A 98 17.07 -4.48 14.95
N TYR A 99 16.42 -3.53 15.63
CA TYR A 99 16.34 -2.14 15.21
C TYR A 99 17.63 -1.37 15.54
N PRO A 100 18.31 -0.74 14.56
CA PRO A 100 19.68 -0.23 14.77
C PRO A 100 19.73 1.19 15.36
N HIS A 101 18.59 1.83 15.66
CA HIS A 101 18.55 3.22 16.08
C HIS A 101 17.92 3.41 17.46
N PRO A 102 18.37 4.42 18.24
CA PRO A 102 17.88 4.66 19.59
C PRO A 102 16.50 5.34 19.64
N ARG A 103 15.96 5.78 18.49
CA ARG A 103 14.66 6.43 18.36
C ARG A 103 14.01 5.91 17.09
N LEU A 104 12.70 5.68 17.13
CA LEU A 104 11.94 5.23 15.98
C LEU A 104 12.01 6.25 14.84
N ARG A 105 12.00 5.74 13.61
CA ARG A 105 12.00 6.54 12.38
C ARG A 105 11.20 5.79 11.33
N VAL A 106 10.38 6.52 10.58
CA VAL A 106 9.70 5.98 9.41
C VAL A 106 10.73 5.69 8.32
N TYR A 107 10.64 4.51 7.70
CA TYR A 107 11.40 4.17 6.51
C TYR A 107 10.49 4.25 5.30
N ARG A 108 10.84 5.09 4.33
CA ARG A 108 10.21 5.08 3.00
C ARG A 108 10.95 4.10 2.10
N LEU A 109 10.28 3.04 1.67
CA LEU A 109 10.85 1.96 0.86
C LEU A 109 10.48 2.09 -0.61
N VAL A 110 9.25 2.53 -0.89
CA VAL A 110 8.74 2.81 -2.24
C VAL A 110 8.19 4.23 -2.26
N ASP A 111 8.53 4.98 -3.30
CA ASP A 111 7.97 6.32 -3.52
C ASP A 111 6.47 6.20 -3.83
N GLU A 112 5.64 7.09 -3.30
CA GLU A 112 4.17 7.03 -3.46
C GLU A 112 3.70 7.25 -4.90
N GLU A 113 4.53 7.81 -5.78
CA GLU A 113 4.25 7.84 -7.22
C GLU A 113 4.37 6.46 -7.89
N HIS A 114 4.97 5.50 -7.19
CA HIS A 114 5.17 4.13 -7.64
C HIS A 114 4.24 3.17 -6.91
N ARG A 115 3.98 2.02 -7.55
CA ARG A 115 3.14 0.97 -6.99
C ARG A 115 3.94 0.03 -6.10
N ALA A 116 3.79 0.12 -4.78
CA ALA A 116 4.21 -0.94 -3.86
C ALA A 116 3.31 -2.21 -3.99
N TRP A 117 3.80 -3.36 -3.53
CA TRP A 117 3.10 -4.65 -3.62
C TRP A 117 2.71 -5.16 -2.24
N HIS A 118 1.72 -4.52 -1.61
CA HIS A 118 1.27 -4.80 -0.24
C HIS A 118 -0.15 -5.39 -0.20
N ALA A 119 -1.09 -4.83 -0.97
CA ALA A 119 -2.52 -5.14 -0.89
C ALA A 119 -2.93 -6.44 -1.60
N GLY A 120 -2.11 -7.01 -2.49
CA GLY A 120 -2.44 -8.25 -3.23
C GLY A 120 -3.80 -8.22 -3.94
N ARG A 121 -4.51 -9.36 -3.97
CA ARG A 121 -5.93 -9.42 -4.36
C ARG A 121 -6.76 -8.75 -3.27
N SER A 122 -7.38 -7.63 -3.61
CA SER A 122 -8.05 -6.74 -2.66
C SER A 122 -9.21 -6.02 -3.35
N HIS A 123 -10.19 -5.63 -2.54
CA HIS A 123 -11.35 -4.83 -2.93
C HIS A 123 -11.73 -3.87 -1.81
N TRP A 124 -12.12 -2.65 -2.15
CA TRP A 124 -12.75 -1.72 -1.20
C TRP A 124 -13.62 -0.72 -1.94
N ASN A 125 -14.86 -0.56 -1.50
CA ASN A 125 -15.75 0.53 -1.94
C ASN A 125 -15.87 0.64 -3.48
N GLY A 126 -15.89 -0.51 -4.17
CA GLY A 126 -16.00 -0.59 -5.63
C GLY A 126 -14.66 -0.61 -6.39
N ASP A 127 -13.53 -0.39 -5.72
CA ASP A 127 -12.20 -0.47 -6.32
C ASP A 127 -11.55 -1.83 -6.06
N ASP A 128 -10.96 -2.40 -7.10
CA ASP A 128 -10.18 -3.64 -7.04
C ASP A 128 -8.68 -3.37 -7.16
N ALA A 129 -7.86 -4.32 -6.70
CA ALA A 129 -6.40 -4.29 -6.86
C ALA A 129 -5.74 -3.01 -6.31
N LEU A 130 -6.06 -2.73 -5.04
CA LEU A 130 -5.76 -1.47 -4.35
C LEU A 130 -4.29 -1.04 -4.35
N ASN A 131 -3.33 -1.93 -4.63
CA ASN A 131 -1.93 -1.52 -4.83
C ASN A 131 -1.82 -0.30 -5.77
N ALA A 132 -2.66 -0.19 -6.80
CA ALA A 132 -2.57 0.87 -7.79
C ALA A 132 -3.06 2.26 -7.31
N SER A 133 -3.88 2.29 -6.26
CA SER A 133 -4.57 3.50 -5.76
C SER A 133 -4.41 3.69 -4.26
N SER A 134 -3.44 3.01 -3.63
CA SER A 134 -3.24 3.06 -2.19
C SER A 134 -1.80 3.22 -1.76
N ILE A 135 -1.63 3.76 -0.57
CA ILE A 135 -0.37 3.73 0.16
C ILE A 135 -0.42 2.61 1.21
N GLY A 136 0.46 1.62 1.11
CA GLY A 136 0.70 0.65 2.19
C GLY A 136 1.69 1.13 3.26
N ILE A 137 1.28 1.01 4.53
CA ILE A 137 2.11 1.20 5.73
C ILE A 137 2.26 -0.14 6.45
N GLU A 138 3.48 -0.65 6.51
CA GLU A 138 3.84 -1.84 7.30
C GLU A 138 4.31 -1.43 8.69
N ILE A 139 3.76 -2.04 9.73
CA ILE A 139 4.08 -1.73 11.11
C ILE A 139 4.71 -2.97 11.74
N VAL A 140 5.93 -2.84 12.25
CA VAL A 140 6.63 -3.97 12.87
C VAL A 140 5.86 -4.40 14.10
N ASN A 141 5.28 -5.59 14.05
CA ASN A 141 4.57 -6.20 15.16
C ASN A 141 4.57 -7.71 14.93
N ARG A 142 4.82 -8.50 15.98
CA ARG A 142 5.00 -9.96 15.89
C ARG A 142 3.70 -10.75 15.88
N SER A 143 2.56 -10.06 15.76
CA SER A 143 1.25 -10.69 15.65
C SER A 143 1.24 -11.71 14.52
N ALA A 144 0.71 -12.89 14.79
CA ALA A 144 0.66 -13.97 13.82
C ALA A 144 -0.46 -14.96 14.14
N CYS A 145 -0.97 -15.60 13.09
CA CYS A 145 -1.86 -16.74 13.23
C CYS A 145 -1.14 -18.01 12.81
N SER A 146 -1.39 -19.09 13.54
CA SER A 146 -0.88 -20.41 13.20
C SER A 146 -1.42 -20.84 11.82
N PRO A 147 -0.59 -21.48 10.98
CA PRO A 147 -1.02 -21.89 9.64
C PRO A 147 -2.25 -22.79 9.68
N VAL A 148 -3.24 -22.47 8.86
CA VAL A 148 -4.42 -23.33 8.65
C VAL A 148 -4.06 -24.39 7.60
N PRO A 149 -4.28 -25.70 7.87
CA PRO A 149 -4.12 -26.73 6.85
C PRO A 149 -4.97 -26.44 5.61
N LEU A 150 -4.39 -26.60 4.42
CA LEU A 150 -5.11 -26.46 3.15
C LEU A 150 -6.37 -27.34 3.15
N GLY A 151 -7.54 -26.73 2.96
CA GLY A 151 -8.84 -27.43 2.92
C GLY A 151 -9.57 -27.55 4.27
N THR A 152 -9.11 -26.85 5.31
CA THR A 152 -9.89 -26.65 6.55
C THR A 152 -10.59 -25.29 6.54
N GLU A 153 -11.44 -25.02 7.54
CA GLU A 153 -12.25 -23.79 7.69
C GLU A 153 -11.48 -22.56 7.18
N PRO A 154 -12.07 -21.75 6.28
CA PRO A 154 -11.40 -20.61 5.65
C PRO A 154 -11.01 -19.50 6.62
N ASP A 155 -11.56 -19.53 7.83
CA ASP A 155 -11.35 -18.54 8.88
C ASP A 155 -10.64 -19.19 10.08
N PRO A 156 -9.38 -18.80 10.42
CA PRO A 156 -8.70 -19.38 11.56
C PRO A 156 -9.48 -19.03 12.84
N PRO A 157 -9.83 -20.02 13.66
CA PRO A 157 -10.45 -19.74 14.95
C PRO A 157 -9.53 -18.88 15.82
N GLU A 158 -10.14 -18.06 16.67
CA GLU A 158 -9.44 -17.02 17.44
C GLU A 158 -8.26 -17.56 18.26
N ASP A 159 -8.38 -18.80 18.72
CA ASP A 159 -7.40 -19.53 19.52
C ASP A 159 -6.09 -19.84 18.77
N ARG A 160 -6.03 -19.60 17.45
CA ARG A 160 -4.84 -19.79 16.63
C ARG A 160 -4.05 -18.52 16.37
N CYS A 161 -4.58 -17.37 16.75
CA CYS A 161 -3.94 -16.07 16.54
C CYS A 161 -3.41 -15.50 17.85
N GLU A 162 -2.18 -14.99 17.80
CA GLU A 162 -1.60 -14.17 18.86
C GLU A 162 -1.48 -12.75 18.31
N PHE A 163 -2.19 -11.81 18.93
CA PHE A 163 -2.11 -10.40 18.60
C PHE A 163 -1.39 -9.66 19.71
N HIS A 164 -0.25 -9.07 19.37
CA HIS A 164 0.54 -8.24 20.30
C HIS A 164 0.06 -6.79 20.24
N ASP A 165 0.08 -6.13 21.39
CA ASP A 165 -0.17 -4.69 21.46
C ASP A 165 0.89 -3.91 20.68
N PHE A 166 0.47 -2.82 20.04
CA PHE A 166 1.38 -1.87 19.43
C PHE A 166 1.86 -0.87 20.49
N ASP A 167 3.16 -0.62 20.56
CA ASP A 167 3.69 0.29 21.57
C ASP A 167 3.30 1.76 21.30
N THR A 168 3.31 2.58 22.35
CA THR A 168 2.81 3.95 22.28
C THR A 168 3.66 4.84 21.36
N GLU A 169 4.99 4.73 21.39
CA GLU A 169 5.91 5.54 20.57
C GLU A 169 5.78 5.17 19.09
N GLN A 170 5.60 3.88 18.81
CA GLN A 170 5.31 3.39 17.46
C GLN A 170 4.01 3.98 16.92
N ILE A 171 2.92 3.95 17.69
CA ILE A 171 1.63 4.47 17.23
C ILE A 171 1.64 6.00 17.10
N ASP A 172 2.35 6.73 17.95
CA ASP A 172 2.56 8.17 17.76
C ASP A 172 3.25 8.46 16.42
N LEU A 173 4.26 7.67 16.06
CA LEU A 173 4.95 7.79 14.79
C LEU A 173 4.06 7.43 13.59
N VAL A 174 3.15 6.46 13.74
CA VAL A 174 2.12 6.16 12.73
C VAL A 174 1.18 7.36 12.55
N ILE A 175 0.69 7.95 13.65
CA ILE A 175 -0.20 9.13 13.59
C ILE A 175 0.49 10.28 12.86
N GLU A 176 1.74 10.60 13.20
CA GLU A 176 2.53 11.64 12.52
C GLU A 176 2.67 11.36 11.02
N LEU A 177 3.01 10.12 10.65
CA LEU A 177 3.15 9.70 9.26
C LEU A 177 1.84 9.85 8.48
N VAL A 178 0.73 9.39 9.07
CA VAL A 178 -0.55 9.39 8.38
C VAL A 178 -1.06 10.82 8.19
N LEU A 179 -0.89 11.71 9.17
CA LEU A 179 -1.22 13.13 9.01
C LEU A 179 -0.40 13.77 7.88
N ASP A 180 0.91 13.50 7.78
CA ASP A 180 1.75 13.96 6.67
C ASP A 180 1.27 13.43 5.31
N ILE A 181 0.87 12.16 5.23
CA ILE A 181 0.28 11.57 4.01
C ILE A 181 -1.03 12.28 3.65
N LEU A 182 -1.92 12.52 4.62
CA LEU A 182 -3.20 13.18 4.38
C LEU A 182 -3.06 14.65 3.97
N GLU A 183 -2.03 15.35 4.43
CA GLU A 183 -1.71 16.71 3.93
C GLU A 183 -1.37 16.69 2.43
N ARG A 184 -0.68 15.65 1.97
CA ARG A 184 -0.27 15.46 0.56
C ARG A 184 -1.38 14.85 -0.29
N HIS A 185 -2.27 14.07 0.32
CA HIS A 185 -3.41 13.39 -0.31
C HIS A 185 -4.75 13.74 0.37
N PRO A 186 -5.18 15.01 0.37
CA PRO A 186 -6.31 15.49 1.19
C PRO A 186 -7.69 15.00 0.74
N ARG A 187 -7.76 14.15 -0.29
CA ARG A 187 -9.00 13.55 -0.79
C ARG A 187 -9.22 12.11 -0.35
N ILE A 188 -8.26 11.50 0.35
CA ILE A 188 -8.48 10.19 0.98
C ILE A 188 -9.62 10.38 1.98
N ASP A 189 -10.73 9.69 1.77
CA ASP A 189 -11.87 9.72 2.68
C ASP A 189 -11.48 9.01 3.98
N PRO A 190 -11.96 9.48 5.16
CA PRO A 190 -11.75 8.76 6.41
C PRO A 190 -12.14 7.27 6.35
N ALA A 191 -13.18 6.91 5.60
CA ALA A 191 -13.60 5.52 5.42
C ALA A 191 -12.75 4.71 4.42
N ASP A 192 -11.78 5.35 3.74
CA ASP A 192 -10.81 4.72 2.83
C ASP A 192 -9.42 4.57 3.48
N ILE A 193 -9.34 4.80 4.81
CA ILE A 193 -8.21 4.44 5.67
C ILE A 193 -8.57 3.13 6.37
N VAL A 194 -7.94 2.04 5.93
CA VAL A 194 -8.39 0.67 6.16
C VAL A 194 -7.26 -0.26 6.60
N GLY A 195 -7.62 -1.36 7.23
CA GLY A 195 -6.73 -2.49 7.43
C GLY A 195 -6.64 -3.37 6.18
N HIS A 196 -5.59 -4.18 6.09
CA HIS A 196 -5.51 -5.22 5.07
C HIS A 196 -6.62 -6.28 5.22
N SER A 197 -7.09 -6.50 6.44
CA SER A 197 -8.25 -7.31 6.78
C SER A 197 -9.53 -6.81 6.11
N ASP A 198 -9.70 -5.49 5.99
CA ASP A 198 -10.94 -4.92 5.47
C ASP A 198 -11.03 -5.13 3.95
N ILE A 199 -9.90 -5.00 3.27
CA ILE A 199 -9.82 -5.09 1.81
C ILE A 199 -9.62 -6.52 1.30
N ALA A 200 -9.27 -7.45 2.19
CA ALA A 200 -9.02 -8.85 1.88
C ALA A 200 -9.41 -9.78 3.05
N PRO A 201 -10.67 -9.74 3.50
CA PRO A 201 -11.12 -10.42 4.71
C PRO A 201 -10.97 -11.95 4.62
N ASP A 202 -11.03 -12.50 3.41
CA ASP A 202 -10.89 -13.93 3.14
C ASP A 202 -9.49 -14.50 3.41
N ARG A 203 -8.48 -13.64 3.59
CA ARG A 203 -7.07 -14.09 3.64
C ARG A 203 -6.17 -13.31 4.59
N ARG A 204 -6.61 -12.16 5.11
CA ARG A 204 -5.81 -11.27 5.96
C ARG A 204 -6.53 -10.89 7.22
N LEU A 205 -5.73 -10.67 8.26
CA LEU A 205 -6.18 -10.31 9.61
C LEU A 205 -5.42 -9.10 10.15
N ASP A 206 -4.42 -8.61 9.42
CA ASP A 206 -3.66 -7.41 9.74
C ASP A 206 -4.44 -6.12 9.45
N PRO A 207 -4.32 -5.08 10.30
CA PRO A 207 -3.38 -4.91 11.41
C PRO A 207 -3.83 -5.52 12.75
N GLY A 208 -4.90 -6.32 12.79
CA GLY A 208 -5.33 -7.02 14.01
C GLY A 208 -6.29 -6.19 14.89
N PRO A 209 -6.91 -6.82 15.90
CA PRO A 209 -7.85 -6.16 16.82
C PRO A 209 -7.13 -5.30 17.87
N THR A 210 -5.81 -5.46 18.02
CA THR A 210 -4.97 -4.64 18.93
C THR A 210 -4.52 -3.34 18.31
N PHE A 211 -4.73 -3.14 16.99
CA PHE A 211 -4.41 -1.88 16.33
C PHE A 211 -5.38 -0.78 16.79
N PRO A 212 -4.87 0.37 17.28
CA PRO A 212 -5.71 1.33 18.02
C PRO A 212 -6.44 2.30 17.09
N TRP A 213 -7.35 1.80 16.25
CA TRP A 213 -8.14 2.59 15.30
C TRP A 213 -8.84 3.80 15.95
N ARG A 214 -9.46 3.61 17.13
CA ARG A 214 -10.09 4.71 17.87
C ARG A 214 -9.12 5.82 18.24
N ARG A 215 -7.87 5.49 18.60
CA ARG A 215 -6.84 6.50 18.90
C ARG A 215 -6.49 7.29 17.65
N LEU A 216 -6.35 6.64 16.49
CA LEU A 216 -6.14 7.34 15.23
C LEU A 216 -7.30 8.29 14.93
N TYR A 217 -8.55 7.85 15.10
CA TYR A 217 -9.73 8.68 14.92
C TYR A 217 -9.76 9.91 15.84
N GLU A 218 -9.35 9.76 17.10
CA GLU A 218 -9.23 10.88 18.05
C GLU A 218 -8.20 11.95 17.58
N HIS A 219 -7.27 11.56 16.70
CA HIS A 219 -6.34 12.46 16.01
C HIS A 219 -6.83 12.90 14.61
N GLY A 220 -8.08 12.64 14.26
CA GLY A 220 -8.69 13.01 12.97
C GLY A 220 -8.37 12.06 11.82
N ILE A 221 -7.92 10.84 12.12
CA ILE A 221 -7.48 9.86 11.13
C ILE A 221 -8.45 8.67 11.08
N GLY A 222 -9.02 8.43 9.92
CA GLY A 222 -9.88 7.27 9.69
C GLY A 222 -11.31 7.47 10.16
N ALA A 223 -12.17 6.50 9.84
CA ALA A 223 -13.57 6.52 10.21
C ALA A 223 -13.79 5.97 11.62
N TRP A 224 -14.69 6.61 12.36
CA TRP A 224 -15.29 6.06 13.58
C TRP A 224 -16.72 6.56 13.75
N TYR A 225 -17.53 5.75 14.42
CA TYR A 225 -18.95 6.03 14.68
C TYR A 225 -19.13 7.04 15.82
N ASP A 226 -20.34 7.60 15.92
CA ASP A 226 -20.76 8.39 17.07
C ASP A 226 -21.57 7.51 18.03
N ASP A 227 -21.23 7.52 19.33
CA ASP A 227 -21.80 6.62 20.33
C ASP A 227 -23.35 6.74 20.41
N ASP A 228 -23.89 7.96 20.42
CA ASP A 228 -25.35 8.21 20.44
C ASP A 228 -26.08 7.58 19.22
N THR A 229 -25.41 7.52 18.07
CA THR A 229 -25.98 6.92 16.85
C THR A 229 -25.96 5.40 16.94
N VAL A 230 -24.89 4.82 17.50
CA VAL A 230 -24.82 3.38 17.78
C VAL A 230 -25.90 2.97 18.77
N ASP A 231 -26.09 3.71 19.87
CA ASP A 231 -27.12 3.40 20.86
C ASP A 231 -28.53 3.37 20.23
N ARG A 232 -28.84 4.37 19.39
CA ARG A 232 -30.10 4.42 18.63
C ARG A 232 -30.31 3.22 17.71
N TYR A 233 -29.28 2.81 16.96
CA TYR A 233 -29.39 1.65 16.09
C TYR A 233 -29.42 0.34 16.88
N ARG A 234 -28.73 0.27 18.02
CA ARG A 234 -28.71 -0.91 18.90
C ARG A 234 -30.09 -1.18 19.48
N GLU A 235 -30.76 -0.18 20.03
CA GLU A 235 -32.14 -0.31 20.51
C GLU A 235 -33.08 -0.85 19.41
N ARG A 236 -32.91 -0.36 18.18
CA ARG A 236 -33.68 -0.84 17.02
C ARG A 236 -33.37 -2.30 16.69
N PHE A 237 -32.10 -2.68 16.62
CA PHE A 237 -31.69 -4.02 16.19
C PHE A 237 -31.83 -5.08 17.27
N GLU A 238 -31.89 -4.70 18.55
CA GLU A 238 -32.30 -5.61 19.63
C GLU A 238 -33.79 -5.95 19.54
N ALA A 239 -34.63 -4.98 19.18
CA ALA A 239 -36.07 -5.22 18.97
C ALA A 239 -36.36 -5.96 17.65
N GLN A 240 -35.62 -5.63 16.60
CA GLN A 240 -35.77 -6.23 15.27
C GLN A 240 -34.39 -6.33 14.58
N PRO A 241 -33.70 -7.47 14.74
CA PRO A 241 -32.40 -7.69 14.10
C PRO A 241 -32.53 -7.58 12.57
N PRO A 242 -31.51 -7.03 11.87
CA PRO A 242 -31.48 -7.07 10.42
C PRO A 242 -31.34 -8.53 9.95
N THR A 243 -31.92 -8.84 8.78
CA THR A 243 -31.64 -10.12 8.12
C THR A 243 -30.17 -10.16 7.67
N LEU A 244 -29.63 -11.37 7.47
CA LEU A 244 -28.27 -11.53 6.94
C LEU A 244 -28.11 -10.85 5.58
N ALA A 245 -29.11 -10.92 4.70
CA ALA A 245 -29.11 -10.22 3.43
C ALA A 245 -29.01 -8.69 3.60
N GLN A 246 -29.74 -8.11 4.56
CA GLN A 246 -29.61 -6.69 4.89
C GLN A 246 -28.22 -6.34 5.41
N LEU A 247 -27.65 -7.20 6.25
CA LEU A 247 -26.32 -6.99 6.84
C LEU A 247 -25.21 -7.09 5.78
N GLN A 248 -25.29 -8.07 4.87
CA GLN A 248 -24.39 -8.23 3.72
C GLN A 248 -24.44 -6.99 2.82
N ARG A 249 -25.65 -6.53 2.46
CA ARG A 249 -25.81 -5.29 1.69
C ARG A 249 -25.23 -4.07 2.41
N ALA A 250 -25.40 -3.99 3.74
CA ALA A 250 -24.85 -2.90 4.53
C ALA A 250 -23.31 -2.93 4.57
N LEU A 251 -22.69 -4.10 4.70
CA LEU A 251 -21.23 -4.27 4.62
C LEU A 251 -20.72 -3.89 3.23
N GLY A 252 -21.39 -4.36 2.17
CA GLY A 252 -21.07 -3.99 0.79
C GLY A 252 -21.19 -2.49 0.52
N ALA A 253 -22.24 -1.86 1.05
CA ALA A 253 -22.45 -0.41 0.97
C ALA A 253 -21.40 0.41 1.74
N TYR A 254 -20.78 -0.18 2.77
CA TYR A 254 -19.69 0.47 3.49
C TYR A 254 -18.36 0.36 2.74
N GLY A 255 -18.07 -0.82 2.19
CA GLY A 255 -16.90 -1.03 1.34
C GLY A 255 -16.47 -2.48 1.09
N TYR A 256 -17.05 -3.46 1.79
CA TYR A 256 -16.60 -4.87 1.71
C TYR A 256 -17.06 -5.58 0.42
N ASP A 257 -16.23 -6.47 -0.13
CA ASP A 257 -16.59 -7.33 -1.26
C ASP A 257 -17.46 -8.50 -0.81
N LEU A 258 -18.78 -8.32 -0.85
CA LEU A 258 -19.76 -9.33 -0.45
C LEU A 258 -20.94 -9.43 -1.43
N ASP A 259 -21.34 -10.67 -1.68
CA ASP A 259 -22.58 -10.99 -2.36
C ASP A 259 -23.75 -11.05 -1.35
N GLU A 260 -24.96 -10.66 -1.78
CA GLU A 260 -26.19 -10.82 -0.99
C GLU A 260 -26.71 -12.26 -1.11
N THR A 261 -26.14 -13.18 -0.34
CA THR A 261 -26.53 -14.60 -0.32
C THR A 261 -27.72 -14.87 0.61
N GLY A 262 -27.87 -14.07 1.68
CA GLY A 262 -28.80 -14.31 2.77
C GLY A 262 -28.37 -15.38 3.77
N ASP A 263 -27.22 -16.03 3.54
CA ASP A 263 -26.66 -17.09 4.37
C ASP A 263 -25.44 -16.59 5.15
N HIS A 264 -25.16 -17.19 6.32
CA HIS A 264 -23.92 -16.91 7.06
C HIS A 264 -22.79 -17.77 6.48
N ASP A 265 -22.45 -17.46 5.23
CA ASP A 265 -21.39 -18.13 4.51
C ASP A 265 -20.00 -17.67 4.98
N PRO A 266 -18.92 -18.40 4.61
CA PRO A 266 -17.58 -18.04 5.01
C PRO A 266 -17.10 -16.64 4.66
N ARG A 267 -17.53 -16.06 3.53
CA ARG A 267 -17.14 -14.71 3.15
C ARG A 267 -17.83 -13.70 4.05
N THR A 268 -19.11 -13.93 4.34
CA THR A 268 -19.88 -13.11 5.30
C THR A 268 -19.24 -13.14 6.69
N GLN A 269 -18.86 -14.31 7.18
CA GLN A 269 -18.18 -14.45 8.48
C GLN A 269 -16.83 -13.70 8.49
N ALA A 270 -16.02 -13.87 7.44
CA ALA A 270 -14.72 -13.21 7.33
C ALA A 270 -14.84 -11.68 7.29
N ALA A 271 -15.81 -11.14 6.54
CA ALA A 271 -16.05 -9.71 6.48
C ALA A 271 -16.57 -9.14 7.82
N LEU A 272 -17.46 -9.86 8.51
CA LEU A 272 -17.90 -9.49 9.85
C LEU A 272 -16.73 -9.49 10.84
N ARG A 273 -15.85 -10.49 10.77
CA ARG A 273 -14.64 -10.56 11.60
C ARG A 273 -13.74 -9.36 11.34
N ALA A 274 -13.41 -9.08 10.09
CA ALA A 274 -12.57 -7.93 9.73
C ALA A 274 -13.17 -6.61 10.25
N PHE A 275 -14.46 -6.41 10.00
CA PHE A 275 -15.21 -5.26 10.49
C PHE A 275 -15.15 -5.14 12.02
N GLN A 276 -15.32 -6.23 12.73
CA GLN A 276 -15.25 -6.25 14.19
C GLN A 276 -13.82 -5.98 14.69
N MET A 277 -12.78 -6.55 14.07
CA MET A 277 -11.39 -6.24 14.44
C MET A 277 -11.09 -4.75 14.30
N HIS A 278 -11.68 -4.08 13.30
CA HIS A 278 -11.52 -2.65 13.10
C HIS A 278 -12.35 -1.82 14.10
N PHE A 279 -13.66 -2.07 14.20
CA PHE A 279 -14.61 -1.16 14.87
C PHE A 279 -15.15 -1.66 16.21
N ARG A 280 -14.97 -2.95 16.55
CA ARG A 280 -15.45 -3.57 17.79
C ARG A 280 -14.48 -4.69 18.26
N PRO A 281 -13.21 -4.37 18.56
CA PRO A 281 -12.19 -5.40 18.80
C PRO A 281 -12.41 -6.25 20.07
N SER A 282 -13.37 -5.89 20.92
CA SER A 282 -13.76 -6.70 22.09
C SER A 282 -14.42 -8.03 21.74
N ASP A 283 -15.01 -8.16 20.55
CA ASP A 283 -15.56 -9.41 20.01
C ASP A 283 -15.48 -9.38 18.49
N TRP A 284 -14.55 -10.17 17.96
CA TRP A 284 -14.26 -10.32 16.54
C TRP A 284 -14.52 -11.74 16.05
N SER A 285 -15.52 -12.42 16.63
CA SER A 285 -15.87 -13.81 16.31
C SER A 285 -16.37 -14.04 14.88
N GLY A 286 -16.70 -12.97 14.14
CA GLY A 286 -17.34 -13.01 12.84
C GLY A 286 -18.83 -13.38 12.91
N GLN A 287 -19.39 -13.41 14.13
CA GLN A 287 -20.81 -13.66 14.35
C GLN A 287 -21.60 -12.36 14.23
N PRO A 288 -22.77 -12.37 13.57
CA PRO A 288 -23.63 -11.21 13.51
C PRO A 288 -24.32 -10.97 14.85
N ASP A 289 -24.30 -9.73 15.34
CA ASP A 289 -25.07 -9.31 16.50
C ASP A 289 -25.58 -7.86 16.37
N ALA A 290 -26.43 -7.45 17.31
CA ALA A 290 -27.08 -6.14 17.29
C ALA A 290 -26.07 -4.99 17.42
N GLU A 291 -24.98 -5.17 18.17
CA GLU A 291 -23.95 -4.15 18.34
C GLU A 291 -23.13 -3.96 17.06
N THR A 292 -22.70 -5.05 16.42
CA THR A 292 -22.00 -5.04 15.13
C THR A 292 -22.85 -4.38 14.06
N ALA A 293 -24.14 -4.75 13.97
CA ALA A 293 -25.09 -4.11 13.06
C ALA A 293 -25.26 -2.61 13.36
N ALA A 294 -25.37 -2.23 14.64
CA ALA A 294 -25.55 -0.84 15.03
C ALA A 294 -24.34 0.03 14.66
N ILE A 295 -23.13 -0.46 14.92
CA ILE A 295 -21.88 0.19 14.53
C ILE A 295 -21.83 0.38 13.01
N LEU A 296 -22.13 -0.66 12.23
CA LEU A 296 -22.12 -0.58 10.77
C LEU A 296 -23.10 0.46 10.23
N PHE A 297 -24.34 0.47 10.73
CA PHE A 297 -25.34 1.43 10.29
C PHE A 297 -25.02 2.86 10.74
N ALA A 298 -24.40 3.04 11.91
CA ALA A 298 -23.90 4.35 12.35
C ALA A 298 -22.77 4.87 11.44
N LEU A 299 -21.84 3.99 11.03
CA LEU A 299 -20.79 4.34 10.08
C LEU A 299 -21.35 4.68 8.70
N LEU A 300 -22.33 3.91 8.21
CA LEU A 300 -23.03 4.22 6.96
C LEU A 300 -23.76 5.57 7.03
N GLU A 301 -24.43 5.89 8.15
CA GLU A 301 -25.09 7.18 8.34
C GLU A 301 -24.10 8.34 8.24
N LYS A 302 -22.93 8.19 8.87
CA LYS A 302 -21.92 9.25 8.96
C LYS A 302 -21.10 9.42 7.69
N TYR A 303 -20.64 8.32 7.08
CA TYR A 303 -19.66 8.36 5.98
C TYR A 303 -20.23 7.96 4.62
N ARG A 304 -21.39 7.28 4.57
CA ARG A 304 -22.01 6.79 3.32
C ARG A 304 -23.54 7.04 3.29
N PRO A 305 -24.05 8.25 3.59
CA PRO A 305 -25.48 8.51 3.79
C PRO A 305 -26.35 8.23 2.55
N ARG A 306 -25.79 8.38 1.34
CA ARG A 306 -26.47 8.02 0.09
C ARG A 306 -26.67 6.52 -0.04
N ALA A 307 -25.62 5.74 0.28
CA ALA A 307 -25.70 4.29 0.26
C ALA A 307 -26.72 3.80 1.31
N LEU A 308 -26.70 4.38 2.52
CA LEU A 308 -27.69 4.10 3.55
C LEU A 308 -29.13 4.36 3.09
N SER A 309 -29.37 5.48 2.40
CA SER A 309 -30.70 5.83 1.90
C SER A 309 -31.22 4.77 0.92
N HIS A 310 -30.39 4.31 -0.01
CA HIS A 310 -30.74 3.23 -0.94
C HIS A 310 -31.02 1.89 -0.24
N LEU A 311 -30.29 1.58 0.83
CA LEU A 311 -30.54 0.38 1.65
C LEU A 311 -31.91 0.43 2.34
N LEU A 312 -32.33 1.60 2.80
CA LEU A 312 -33.59 1.79 3.53
C LEU A 312 -34.81 1.88 2.60
N GLU A 313 -34.62 2.30 1.35
CA GLU A 313 -35.68 2.40 0.33
C GLU A 313 -35.97 1.09 -0.41
N SER A 314 -35.02 0.14 -0.39
CA SER A 314 -35.14 -1.15 -1.08
C SER A 314 -36.13 -2.07 -0.33
N PRO A 315 -37.23 -2.54 -0.95
CA PRO A 315 -38.16 -3.44 -0.30
C PRO A 315 -37.48 -4.77 0.04
N LEU A 316 -37.76 -5.25 1.26
CA LEU A 316 -37.31 -6.54 1.80
C LEU A 316 -37.98 -7.73 1.13
#